data_AF-A0A0R2V4Q4-F1
#
_entry.id   AF-A0A0R2V4Q4-F1
#
_cell.length_a   1.000
_cell.length_b   1.000
_cell.length_c   1.000
_cell.angle_alpha   90.00
_cell.angle_beta   90.00
_cell.angle_gamma   90.00
#
_symmetry.space_group_name_H-M   'P 1'
#
loop_
_entity.id
_entity.type
_entity.pdbx_description
1 polymer ?
#
loop_
_entity_poly.entity_id
_entity_poly.type
_entity_poly.pdbx_seq_one_letter_code
_entity_poly.pdbx_strand_id
1 'polypeptide(L)'
;MTRPGPWIVFSFWVLLAQIFVLSQIEVGGYLSPYLYPLIVILAPANFNRLGLLAIGAVLGLGIDLHEGSGGLHLMASSLLAYIRPWVLKTIVPRASEEQLSFAPQDIGLGKWTTLILITMGIHHLWIFAWASHGTHIVGLVFGRGILNIAVSASIATAVAWFIPKSQVG
;
A
#
# COMPACT_ATOMS: atom_id res chain seq x y z
N MET A 1 11.75 4.99 2.92
CA MET A 1 13.21 4.84 3.12
C MET A 1 13.95 5.57 2.02
N THR A 2 14.99 6.36 2.31
CA THR A 2 15.67 7.18 1.29
C THR A 2 16.59 6.37 0.37
N ARG A 3 17.01 5.17 0.80
CA ARG A 3 17.91 4.28 0.06
C ARG A 3 17.22 2.95 -0.30
N PRO A 4 17.56 2.32 -1.44
CA PRO A 4 16.95 1.06 -1.88
C PRO A 4 17.27 -0.12 -0.95
N GLY A 5 18.47 -0.20 -0.37
CA GLY A 5 18.87 -1.33 0.48
C GLY A 5 17.93 -1.57 1.69
N PRO A 6 17.76 -0.58 2.60
CA PRO A 6 16.82 -0.70 3.72
C PRO A 6 15.38 -0.95 3.29
N TRP A 7 14.97 -0.37 2.14
CA TRP A 7 13.64 -0.59 1.59
C TRP A 7 13.42 -2.02 1.11
N ILE A 8 14.42 -2.66 0.50
CA ILE A 8 14.34 -4.07 0.08
C ILE A 8 14.17 -4.99 1.30
N VAL A 9 14.98 -4.78 2.35
CA VAL A 9 14.88 -5.58 3.59
C VAL A 9 13.51 -5.42 4.24
N PHE A 10 13.01 -4.18 4.32
CA PHE A 10 11.66 -3.92 4.80
C PHE A 10 10.59 -4.62 3.95
N SER A 11 10.70 -4.51 2.62
CA SER A 11 9.74 -5.11 1.70
C SER A 11 9.69 -6.62 1.82
N PHE A 12 10.83 -7.26 2.04
CA PHE A 12 10.93 -8.68 2.31
C PHE A 12 10.12 -9.08 3.56
N TRP A 13 10.31 -8.38 4.68
CA TRP A 13 9.57 -8.68 5.92
C TRP A 13 8.07 -8.39 5.80
N VAL A 14 7.69 -7.30 5.12
CA VAL A 14 6.29 -6.98 4.85
C VAL A 14 5.63 -8.06 4.00
N LEU A 15 6.34 -8.58 2.98
CA LEU A 15 5.83 -9.68 2.16
C LEU A 15 5.66 -10.97 2.95
N LEU A 16 6.62 -11.33 3.82
CA LEU A 16 6.47 -12.49 4.70
C LEU A 16 5.26 -12.33 5.63
N ALA A 17 5.09 -11.16 6.23
CA ALA A 17 3.93 -10.87 7.07
C ALA A 17 2.62 -10.95 6.28
N GLN A 18 2.59 -10.43 5.04
CA GLN A 18 1.42 -10.53 4.18
C GLN A 18 1.08 -12.00 3.88
N ILE A 19 2.05 -12.77 3.40
CA ILE A 19 1.85 -14.13 2.90
C ILE A 19 1.56 -15.11 4.04
N PHE A 20 2.26 -15.03 5.17
CA PHE A 20 2.15 -16.03 6.23
C PHE A 20 1.20 -15.66 7.36
N VAL A 21 0.94 -14.37 7.57
CA VAL A 21 0.09 -13.90 8.68
C VAL A 21 -1.21 -13.33 8.15
N LEU A 22 -1.15 -12.26 7.34
CA LEU A 22 -2.36 -11.53 6.95
C LEU A 22 -3.23 -12.30 5.96
N SER A 23 -2.64 -13.11 5.07
CA SER A 23 -3.40 -13.98 4.16
C SER A 23 -4.25 -15.03 4.90
N GLN A 24 -3.90 -15.34 6.16
CA GLN A 24 -4.65 -16.26 7.01
C GLN A 24 -5.75 -15.56 7.82
N ILE A 25 -5.79 -14.22 7.77
CA ILE A 25 -6.81 -13.42 8.46
C ILE A 25 -7.94 -13.14 7.47
N GLU A 26 -8.95 -14.01 7.50
CA GLU A 26 -10.22 -13.77 6.85
C GLU A 26 -11.35 -13.89 7.88
N VAL A 27 -11.92 -12.75 8.28
CA VAL A 27 -12.98 -12.73 9.30
C VAL A 27 -14.34 -12.73 8.61
N GLY A 28 -14.98 -13.90 8.59
CA GLY A 28 -16.35 -14.10 8.09
C GLY A 28 -16.54 -13.74 6.61
N GLY A 29 -15.45 -13.64 5.85
CA GLY A 29 -15.49 -13.10 4.49
C GLY A 29 -15.84 -11.61 4.43
N TYR A 30 -15.56 -10.82 5.48
CA TYR A 30 -15.77 -9.36 5.48
C TYR A 30 -14.46 -8.57 5.58
N LEU A 31 -13.50 -9.08 6.33
CA LEU A 31 -12.20 -8.45 6.58
C LEU A 31 -11.07 -9.34 6.08
N SER A 32 -10.24 -8.78 5.21
CA SER A 32 -9.04 -9.37 4.58
C SER A 32 -7.99 -8.24 4.47
N PRO A 33 -7.17 -8.02 5.52
CA PRO A 33 -6.25 -6.88 5.55
C PRO A 33 -5.05 -7.06 4.61
N TYR A 34 -4.67 -5.99 3.92
CA TYR A 34 -3.52 -5.98 3.01
C TYR A 34 -2.48 -4.95 3.44
N LEU A 35 -1.31 -5.43 3.83
CA LEU A 35 -0.16 -4.61 4.23
C LEU A 35 0.80 -4.35 3.07
N TYR A 36 0.91 -5.26 2.12
CA TYR A 36 1.87 -5.17 1.02
C TYR A 36 1.81 -3.87 0.17
N PRO A 37 0.68 -3.12 0.03
CA PRO A 37 0.69 -1.84 -0.68
C PRO A 37 1.63 -0.81 -0.04
N LEU A 38 1.93 -0.98 1.26
CA LEU A 38 2.90 -0.17 1.99
C LEU A 38 4.30 -0.17 1.36
N ILE A 39 4.68 -1.26 0.68
CA ILE A 39 5.96 -1.38 -0.05
C ILE A 39 6.04 -0.33 -1.15
N VAL A 40 4.96 -0.20 -1.94
CA VAL A 40 4.86 0.80 -3.01
C VAL A 40 4.81 2.21 -2.42
N ILE A 41 4.05 2.41 -1.34
CA ILE A 41 3.91 3.73 -0.70
C ILE A 41 5.25 4.24 -0.17
N LEU A 42 6.04 3.40 0.48
CA LEU A 42 7.32 3.77 1.11
C LEU A 42 8.54 3.61 0.18
N ALA A 43 8.29 3.35 -1.11
CA ALA A 43 9.34 3.25 -2.11
C ALA A 43 10.22 4.52 -2.15
N PRO A 44 11.55 4.38 -2.23
CA PRO A 44 12.46 5.50 -2.46
C PRO A 44 11.99 6.44 -3.58
N ALA A 45 12.14 7.76 -3.36
CA ALA A 45 11.72 8.78 -4.32
C ALA A 45 12.51 8.74 -5.64
N ASN A 46 13.72 8.18 -5.61
CA ASN A 46 14.62 8.08 -6.76
C ASN A 46 14.23 6.98 -7.76
N PHE A 47 13.22 6.15 -7.47
CA PHE A 47 12.72 5.19 -8.44
C PHE A 47 12.04 5.91 -9.61
N ASN A 48 12.46 5.56 -10.83
CA ASN A 48 11.76 6.03 -12.02
C ASN A 48 10.34 5.43 -12.09
N ARG A 49 9.45 6.09 -12.83
CA ARG A 49 8.03 5.74 -12.88
C ARG A 49 7.78 4.31 -13.39
N LEU A 50 8.51 3.90 -14.43
CA LEU A 50 8.35 2.57 -15.03
C LEU A 50 8.86 1.45 -14.10
N GLY A 51 9.96 1.70 -13.40
CA GLY A 51 10.54 0.77 -12.42
C GLY A 51 9.59 0.56 -11.24
N LEU A 52 9.03 1.65 -10.70
CA LEU A 52 8.04 1.52 -9.63
C LEU A 52 6.75 0.82 -10.10
N LEU A 53 6.30 1.09 -11.34
CA LEU A 53 5.16 0.40 -11.95
C LEU A 53 5.42 -1.10 -12.08
N ALA A 54 6.59 -1.49 -12.58
CA ALA A 54 6.99 -2.89 -12.72
C ALA A 54 7.10 -3.59 -11.36
N ILE A 55 7.67 -2.91 -10.35
CA ILE A 55 7.70 -3.40 -8.97
C ILE A 55 6.28 -3.64 -8.46
N GLY A 56 5.38 -2.67 -8.64
CA GLY A 56 3.97 -2.81 -8.26
C GLY A 56 3.33 -4.03 -8.92
N ALA A 57 3.46 -4.16 -10.24
CA ALA A 57 2.91 -5.28 -11.00
C ALA A 57 3.42 -6.64 -10.53
N VAL A 58 4.73 -6.80 -10.34
CA VAL A 58 5.35 -8.05 -9.85
C VAL A 58 4.88 -8.37 -8.43
N LEU A 59 4.82 -7.35 -7.58
CA LEU A 59 4.36 -7.48 -6.21
C LEU A 59 2.91 -7.98 -6.17
N GLY A 60 2.02 -7.33 -6.92
CA GLY A 60 0.62 -7.73 -7.02
C GLY A 60 0.44 -9.11 -7.64
N LEU A 61 1.19 -9.43 -8.69
CA LEU A 61 1.18 -10.78 -9.30
C LEU A 61 1.57 -11.85 -8.30
N GLY A 62 2.57 -11.59 -7.46
CA GLY A 62 2.98 -12.53 -6.41
C GLY A 62 1.86 -12.81 -5.40
N ILE A 63 1.12 -11.77 -5.01
CA ILE A 63 -0.07 -11.93 -4.16
C ILE A 63 -1.18 -12.68 -4.89
N ASP A 64 -1.44 -12.36 -6.17
CA ASP A 64 -2.46 -13.04 -6.97
C ASP A 64 -2.17 -14.54 -7.13
N LEU A 65 -0.90 -14.93 -7.30
CA LEU A 65 -0.51 -16.34 -7.39
C LEU A 65 -0.67 -17.08 -6.06
N HIS A 66 -0.49 -16.39 -4.93
CA HIS A 66 -0.67 -16.96 -3.60
C HIS A 66 -2.16 -17.10 -3.22
N GLU A 67 -2.95 -16.06 -3.47
CA GLU A 67 -4.35 -15.99 -3.06
C GLU A 67 -5.33 -16.52 -4.12
N GLY A 68 -4.87 -16.74 -5.35
CA GLY A 68 -5.72 -17.21 -6.45
C GLY A 68 -6.70 -16.15 -6.98
N SER A 69 -6.42 -14.87 -6.77
CA SER A 69 -7.31 -13.74 -7.11
C SER A 69 -7.32 -13.34 -8.59
N GLY A 70 -6.57 -14.04 -9.45
CA GLY A 70 -6.71 -13.91 -10.91
C GLY A 70 -6.28 -12.58 -11.53
N GLY A 71 -5.45 -11.79 -10.83
CA GLY A 71 -4.88 -10.53 -11.36
C GLY A 71 -5.39 -9.25 -10.68
N LEU A 72 -6.29 -9.35 -9.70
CA LEU A 72 -6.85 -8.21 -8.99
C LEU A 72 -5.77 -7.38 -8.28
N HIS A 73 -4.81 -8.05 -7.64
CA HIS A 73 -3.74 -7.40 -6.90
C HIS A 73 -2.73 -6.77 -7.84
N LEU A 74 -2.38 -7.44 -8.94
CA LEU A 74 -1.57 -6.91 -10.03
C LEU A 74 -2.14 -5.59 -10.53
N MET A 75 -3.43 -5.54 -10.87
CA MET A 75 -4.05 -4.33 -11.38
C MET A 75 -4.06 -3.20 -10.32
N ALA A 76 -4.49 -3.51 -9.10
CA ALA A 76 -4.60 -2.52 -8.02
C ALA A 76 -3.24 -1.94 -7.59
N SER A 77 -2.21 -2.79 -7.49
CA SER A 77 -0.85 -2.37 -7.13
C SER A 77 -0.13 -1.62 -8.25
N SER A 78 -0.35 -2.01 -9.51
CA SER A 78 0.13 -1.29 -10.68
C SER A 78 -0.47 0.10 -10.77
N LEU A 79 -1.79 0.23 -10.57
CA LEU A 79 -2.46 1.51 -10.52
C LEU A 79 -1.87 2.38 -9.41
N LEU A 80 -1.75 1.84 -8.18
CA LEU A 80 -1.16 2.55 -7.05
C LEU A 80 0.25 3.07 -7.37
N ALA A 81 1.11 2.21 -7.94
CA ALA A 81 2.47 2.58 -8.33
C ALA A 81 2.48 3.70 -9.39
N TYR A 82 1.58 3.65 -10.37
CA TYR A 82 1.46 4.65 -11.42
C TYR A 82 1.04 6.04 -10.91
N ILE A 83 0.10 6.08 -9.95
CA ILE A 83 -0.46 7.32 -9.40
C ILE A 83 0.34 7.89 -8.23
N ARG A 84 1.16 7.08 -7.55
CA ARG A 84 1.88 7.47 -6.33
C ARG A 84 2.61 8.81 -6.46
N PRO A 85 3.35 9.11 -7.55
CA PRO A 85 4.04 10.41 -7.67
C PRO A 85 3.08 11.60 -7.64
N TRP A 86 1.86 11.42 -8.18
CA TRP A 86 0.82 12.44 -8.15
C TRP A 86 0.24 12.63 -6.75
N VAL A 87 -0.01 11.53 -6.02
CA VAL A 87 -0.51 11.58 -4.64
C VAL A 87 0.52 12.27 -3.72
N LEU A 88 1.79 11.90 -3.83
CA LEU A 88 2.86 12.49 -3.03
C LEU A 88 3.01 13.99 -3.31
N LYS A 89 3.05 14.40 -4.57
CA LYS A 89 3.16 15.80 -4.97
C LYS A 89 2.08 16.70 -4.36
N THR A 90 0.87 16.16 -4.15
CA THR A 90 -0.26 16.90 -3.57
C THR A 90 -0.15 17.05 -2.04
N ILE A 91 0.58 16.15 -1.37
CA ILE A 91 0.63 16.07 0.10
C ILE A 91 1.97 16.58 0.66
N VAL A 92 3.07 16.29 -0.03
CA VAL A 92 4.44 16.55 0.37
C VAL A 92 5.07 17.57 -0.59
N PRO A 93 5.68 18.66 -0.09
CA PRO A 93 6.39 19.60 -0.96
C PRO A 93 7.55 18.92 -1.71
N ARG A 94 7.63 19.13 -3.04
CA ARG A 94 8.63 18.50 -3.92
C ARG A 94 10.08 18.60 -3.45
N ALA A 95 10.50 19.75 -2.92
CA ALA A 95 11.87 19.95 -2.42
C ALA A 95 12.24 19.02 -1.25
N SER A 96 11.25 18.47 -0.55
CA SER A 96 11.44 17.54 0.56
C SER A 96 11.28 16.07 0.16
N GLU A 97 10.76 15.75 -1.03
CA GLU A 97 10.47 14.36 -1.42
C GLU A 97 11.74 13.49 -1.52
N GLU A 98 12.86 14.04 -1.98
CA GLU A 98 14.09 13.25 -2.19
C GLU A 98 14.81 12.88 -0.89
N GLN A 99 14.58 13.65 0.19
CA GLN A 99 15.28 13.50 1.46
C GLN A 99 14.48 12.70 2.50
N LEU A 100 13.19 12.45 2.25
CA LEU A 100 12.31 11.83 3.23
C LEU A 100 12.11 10.34 2.95
N SER A 101 11.95 9.57 4.02
CA SER A 101 11.55 8.16 3.93
C SER A 101 10.05 7.98 3.67
N PHE A 102 9.29 9.09 3.67
CA PHE A 102 7.82 9.18 3.64
C PHE A 102 7.09 8.52 4.81
N ALA A 103 7.82 8.09 5.84
CA ALA A 103 7.25 7.53 7.05
C ALA A 103 6.63 8.61 7.97
N PRO A 104 5.74 8.24 8.92
CA PRO A 104 5.06 9.20 9.80
C PRO A 104 5.98 10.20 10.52
N GLN A 105 7.19 9.77 10.85
CA GLN A 105 8.22 10.52 11.58
C GLN A 105 8.84 11.64 10.74
N ASP A 106 8.76 11.51 9.41
CA ASP A 106 9.35 12.43 8.44
C ASP A 106 8.33 13.47 7.95
N ILE A 107 7.12 13.03 7.58
CA ILE A 107 6.09 13.91 7.01
C ILE A 107 5.06 14.41 8.04
N GLY A 108 5.08 13.85 9.25
CA GLY A 108 4.12 14.13 10.31
C GLY A 108 2.82 13.36 10.15
N LEU A 109 2.13 13.14 11.28
CA LEU A 109 0.92 12.32 11.37
C LEU A 109 -0.20 12.76 10.42
N GLY A 110 -0.48 14.07 10.31
CA GLY A 110 -1.57 14.56 9.45
C GLY A 110 -1.37 14.21 7.96
N LYS A 111 -0.16 14.46 7.44
CA LYS A 111 0.18 14.13 6.04
C LYS A 111 0.24 12.62 5.82
N TRP A 112 0.79 11.88 6.78
CA TRP A 112 0.82 10.42 6.75
C TRP A 112 -0.59 9.83 6.67
N THR A 113 -1.51 10.27 7.54
CA THR A 113 -2.90 9.80 7.55
C THR A 113 -3.59 10.07 6.22
N THR A 114 -3.43 11.26 5.64
CA THR A 114 -3.98 11.57 4.31
C THR A 114 -3.37 10.67 3.23
N LEU A 115 -2.05 10.48 3.24
CA LEU A 115 -1.36 9.63 2.28
C LEU A 115 -1.82 8.17 2.36
N ILE A 116 -1.85 7.59 3.56
CA ILE A 116 -2.18 6.18 3.75
C ILE A 116 -3.65 5.91 3.43
N LEU A 117 -4.57 6.81 3.79
CA LEU A 117 -6.00 6.65 3.49
C LEU A 117 -6.30 6.75 1.99
N ILE A 118 -5.68 7.70 1.28
CA ILE A 118 -5.86 7.84 -0.18
C ILE A 118 -5.28 6.61 -0.89
N THR A 119 -4.06 6.21 -0.55
CA THR A 119 -3.37 5.11 -1.25
C THR A 119 -4.01 3.74 -0.96
N MET A 120 -4.32 3.44 0.31
CA MET A 120 -5.06 2.22 0.67
C MET A 120 -6.48 2.25 0.12
N GLY A 121 -7.13 3.41 0.13
CA GLY A 121 -8.45 3.62 -0.48
C GLY A 121 -8.45 3.23 -1.94
N ILE A 122 -7.55 3.79 -2.74
CA ILE A 122 -7.45 3.48 -4.18
C ILE A 122 -7.18 1.99 -4.41
N HIS A 123 -6.27 1.41 -3.63
CA HIS A 123 -5.92 0.00 -3.77
C HIS A 123 -7.11 -0.93 -3.50
N HIS A 124 -7.78 -0.76 -2.37
CA HIS A 124 -8.89 -1.62 -1.96
C HIS A 124 -10.14 -1.37 -2.82
N LEU A 125 -10.46 -0.11 -3.13
CA LEU A 125 -11.59 0.21 -4.00
C LEU A 125 -11.43 -0.43 -5.38
N TRP A 126 -10.20 -0.53 -5.89
CA TRP A 126 -9.95 -1.24 -7.15
C TRP A 126 -10.26 -2.74 -7.05
N ILE A 127 -9.77 -3.40 -6.00
CA ILE A 127 -10.05 -4.82 -5.75
C ILE A 127 -11.57 -5.05 -5.63
N PHE A 128 -12.28 -4.22 -4.86
CA PHE A 128 -13.72 -4.35 -4.68
C PHE A 128 -14.54 -4.05 -5.94
N ALA A 129 -14.15 -3.06 -6.72
CA ALA A 129 -14.83 -2.72 -7.96
C ALA A 129 -14.85 -3.90 -8.95
N TRP A 130 -13.81 -4.74 -8.93
CA TRP A 130 -13.69 -5.84 -9.88
C TRP A 130 -14.10 -7.19 -9.31
N ALA A 131 -13.88 -7.42 -8.00
CA ALA A 131 -14.35 -8.62 -7.31
C ALA A 131 -15.89 -8.71 -7.23
N SER A 132 -16.60 -7.58 -7.36
CA SER A 132 -18.07 -7.51 -7.28
C SER A 132 -18.80 -7.68 -8.61
N HIS A 133 -18.20 -8.35 -9.61
CA HIS A 133 -18.83 -8.58 -10.93
C HIS A 133 -20.20 -9.31 -10.91
N GLY A 134 -20.70 -9.75 -9.75
CA GLY A 134 -22.12 -10.06 -9.52
C GLY A 134 -22.79 -9.01 -8.63
N THR A 135 -23.69 -8.20 -9.20
CA THR A 135 -24.31 -6.98 -8.62
C THR A 135 -25.26 -7.18 -7.44
N HIS A 136 -25.16 -8.27 -6.68
CA HIS A 136 -26.19 -8.61 -5.69
C HIS A 136 -25.98 -8.01 -4.29
N ILE A 137 -24.82 -7.41 -3.96
CA ILE A 137 -24.59 -6.91 -2.59
C ILE A 137 -23.70 -5.64 -2.51
N VAL A 138 -24.07 -4.60 -3.26
CA VAL A 138 -23.33 -3.32 -3.30
C VAL A 138 -23.08 -2.72 -1.90
N GLY A 139 -24.08 -2.68 -1.02
CA GLY A 139 -23.92 -2.13 0.33
C GLY A 139 -22.94 -2.88 1.21
N LEU A 140 -22.89 -4.21 1.08
CA LEU A 140 -21.96 -5.07 1.81
C LEU A 140 -20.54 -4.93 1.27
N VAL A 141 -20.38 -4.73 -0.05
CA VAL A 141 -19.10 -4.43 -0.69
C VAL A 141 -18.53 -3.09 -0.21
N PHE A 142 -19.36 -2.04 -0.10
CA PHE A 142 -18.92 -0.74 0.42
C PHE A 142 -18.54 -0.78 1.90
N GLY A 143 -19.36 -1.44 2.74
CA GLY A 143 -19.07 -1.60 4.17
C GLY A 143 -17.77 -2.37 4.42
N ARG A 144 -17.54 -3.45 3.66
CA ARG A 144 -16.27 -4.19 3.65
C ARG A 144 -15.12 -3.31 3.18
N GLY A 145 -15.34 -2.52 2.14
CA GLY A 145 -14.35 -1.56 1.62
C GLY A 145 -13.79 -0.65 2.70
N ILE A 146 -14.68 0.04 3.41
CA ILE A 146 -14.30 0.97 4.49
C ILE A 146 -13.56 0.22 5.60
N LEU A 147 -14.08 -0.93 6.03
CA LEU A 147 -13.47 -1.74 7.08
C LEU A 147 -12.04 -2.17 6.71
N ASN A 148 -11.84 -2.67 5.49
CA ASN A 148 -10.53 -3.13 5.02
C ASN A 148 -9.55 -1.97 4.82
N ILE A 149 -10.01 -0.82 4.31
CA ILE A 149 -9.19 0.38 4.22
C ILE A 149 -8.73 0.81 5.62
N ALA A 150 -9.66 0.89 6.58
CA ALA A 150 -9.36 1.32 7.93
C ALA A 150 -8.35 0.38 8.61
N VAL A 151 -8.63 -0.93 8.63
CA VAL A 151 -7.76 -1.92 9.27
C VAL A 151 -6.39 -1.97 8.60
N SER A 152 -6.33 -2.03 7.26
CA SER A 152 -5.06 -2.05 6.53
C SER A 152 -4.25 -0.78 6.75
N ALA A 153 -4.89 0.40 6.76
CA ALA A 153 -4.22 1.66 7.06
C ALA A 153 -3.71 1.73 8.51
N SER A 154 -4.46 1.19 9.47
CA SER A 154 -4.04 1.11 10.88
C SER A 154 -2.84 0.19 11.05
N ILE A 155 -2.86 -1.02 10.48
CA ILE A 155 -1.73 -1.95 10.51
C ILE A 155 -0.52 -1.32 9.82
N ALA A 156 -0.71 -0.73 8.65
CA ALA A 156 0.37 -0.07 7.92
C ALA A 156 0.97 1.11 8.68
N THR A 157 0.16 1.88 9.39
CA THR A 157 0.63 2.97 10.25
C THR A 157 1.42 2.43 11.44
N ALA A 158 0.95 1.37 12.09
CA ALA A 158 1.67 0.73 13.18
C ALA A 158 3.04 0.20 12.72
N VAL A 159 3.10 -0.46 11.56
CA VAL A 159 4.35 -0.94 10.96
C VAL A 159 5.28 0.22 10.59
N ALA A 160 4.75 1.27 9.95
CA ALA A 160 5.52 2.45 9.57
C ALA A 160 6.04 3.24 10.79
N TRP A 161 5.41 3.09 11.96
CA TRP A 161 5.86 3.71 13.20
C TRP A 161 7.25 3.23 13.66
N PHE A 162 7.64 2.02 13.26
CA PHE A 162 8.96 1.47 13.56
C PHE A 162 10.06 1.92 12.59
N ILE A 163 9.72 2.69 11.55
CA ILE A 163 10.71 3.23 10.62
C ILE A 163 11.40 4.41 11.31
N PRO A 164 12.74 4.37 11.48
CA PRO A 164 13.45 5.48 12.10
C PRO A 164 13.37 6.72 11.22
N LYS A 165 13.29 7.88 11.87
CA LYS A 165 13.31 9.19 11.20
C LYS A 165 14.53 9.28 10.29
N SER A 166 14.33 9.78 9.07
CA SER A 166 15.44 10.02 8.15
C SER A 166 16.38 11.07 8.75
N GLN A 167 17.69 10.81 8.64
CA GLN A 167 18.73 11.76 9.06
C GLN A 167 18.82 12.84 7.97
N VAL A 168 17.89 13.80 8.01
CA VAL A 168 17.95 15.01 7.19
C VAL A 168 18.86 15.98 7.95
N GLY A 169 20.08 16.17 7.44
CA GLY A 169 21.02 17.20 7.91
C GLY A 169 20.60 18.58 7.44
#